data_AF-A0A3C1STC5-F1
#
_entry.id   AF-A0A3C1STC5-F1
#
_cell.length_a   1.000
_cell.length_b   1.000
_cell.length_c   1.000
_cell.angle_alpha   90.00
_cell.angle_beta   90.00
_cell.angle_gamma   90.00
#
_symmetry.space_group_name_H-M   'P 1'
#
loop_
_entity.id
_entity.type
_entity.pdbx_description
1 polymer ?
#
loop_
_entity_poly.entity_id
_entity_poly.type
_entity_poly.pdbx_seq_one_letter_code
_entity_poly.pdbx_strand_id
1 'polypeptide(L)'
;MTWFEQLTGFSEKSPDQVRRQLRIEGENLRSLANGARYRYGRLELPSLQELRHRVGASAFESEPFAIRELVADVRDAHADPAHAGALFQVASQFNLLEMISPRVTPEQGVGIYENDRTQGPACAIAAGAGTIFRNYFVR
;
A
#
# COMPACT_ATOMS: atom_id res chain seq x y z
N MET A 1 6.78 16.99 -9.24
CA MET A 1 6.13 16.60 -7.96
C MET A 1 6.13 15.10 -7.89
N THR A 2 6.61 14.53 -6.79
CA THR A 2 6.62 13.08 -6.57
C THR A 2 5.20 12.56 -6.36
N TRP A 3 4.96 11.25 -6.46
CA TRP A 3 3.64 10.68 -6.12
C TRP A 3 3.19 11.06 -4.70
N PHE A 4 4.14 11.07 -3.76
CA PHE A 4 3.90 11.42 -2.37
C PHE A 4 3.47 12.88 -2.23
N GLU A 5 4.17 13.79 -2.90
CA GLU A 5 3.85 15.22 -2.88
C GLU A 5 2.51 15.52 -3.56
N GLN A 6 2.18 14.81 -4.64
CA GLN A 6 0.87 14.92 -5.28
C GLN A 6 -0.26 14.51 -4.33
N LEU A 7 -0.08 13.43 -3.55
CA LEU A 7 -1.09 12.92 -2.62
C LEU A 7 -1.19 13.79 -1.35
N THR A 8 -0.06 14.20 -0.79
CA THR A 8 0.00 14.85 0.52
C THR A 8 0.11 16.37 0.47
N GLY A 9 0.51 16.95 -0.66
CA GLY A 9 0.72 18.38 -0.83
C GLY A 9 2.03 18.91 -0.24
N PHE A 10 2.98 18.05 0.11
CA PHE A 10 4.30 18.46 0.59
C PHE A 10 5.38 17.43 0.23
N SER A 11 6.64 17.85 0.16
CA SER A 11 7.76 16.94 -0.11
C SER A 11 8.14 16.10 1.12
N GLU A 12 8.41 14.82 0.91
CA GLU A 12 8.86 13.89 1.93
C GLU A 12 10.32 14.19 2.32
N LYS A 13 10.58 14.48 3.60
CA LYS A 13 11.93 14.85 4.07
C LYS A 13 12.41 14.01 5.23
N SER A 14 11.54 13.73 6.20
CA SER A 14 11.86 12.89 7.34
C SER A 14 10.60 12.33 8.00
N PRO A 15 10.71 11.21 8.74
CA PRO A 15 9.57 10.64 9.47
C PRO A 15 8.90 11.64 10.41
N ASP A 16 9.67 12.47 11.12
CA ASP A 16 9.11 13.47 12.03
C ASP A 16 8.36 14.58 11.30
N GLN A 17 8.84 14.99 10.13
CA GLN A 17 8.14 15.97 9.31
C GLN A 17 6.83 15.40 8.77
N VAL A 18 6.83 14.16 8.27
CA VAL A 18 5.62 13.47 7.81
C VAL A 18 4.59 13.35 8.94
N ARG A 19 5.01 12.91 10.13
CA ARG A 19 4.11 12.78 11.30
C ARG A 19 3.57 14.11 11.84
N ARG A 20 4.25 15.24 11.58
CA ARG A 20 3.71 16.58 11.90
C ARG A 20 2.68 17.05 10.90
N GLN A 21 2.80 16.66 9.63
CA GLN A 21 1.94 17.13 8.54
C GLN A 21 0.79 16.18 8.19
N LEU A 22 0.87 14.92 8.61
CA LEU A 22 -0.21 13.94 8.44
C LEU A 22 -0.81 13.54 9.79
N ARG A 23 -2.12 13.34 9.81
CA ARG A 23 -2.87 12.90 10.99
C ARG A 23 -3.71 11.68 10.65
N ILE A 24 -3.82 10.76 11.60
CA ILE A 24 -4.78 9.66 11.55
C ILE A 24 -6.07 10.11 12.24
N GLU A 25 -7.17 10.07 11.49
CA GLU A 25 -8.52 10.44 11.94
C GLU A 25 -9.47 9.28 11.63
N GLY A 26 -9.69 8.41 12.63
CA GLY A 26 -10.40 7.15 12.42
C GLY A 26 -9.66 6.27 11.40
N GLU A 27 -10.33 5.89 10.32
CA GLU A 27 -9.75 5.10 9.22
C GLU A 27 -9.11 5.95 8.11
N ASN A 28 -8.99 7.27 8.33
CA ASN A 28 -8.49 8.20 7.33
C ASN A 28 -7.11 8.75 7.70
N LEU A 29 -6.25 8.83 6.68
CA LEU A 29 -5.05 9.64 6.66
C LEU A 29 -5.44 11.03 6.13
N ARG A 30 -5.26 12.06 6.94
CA ARG A 30 -5.50 13.47 6.56
C ARG A 30 -4.18 14.21 6.43
N SER A 31 -4.01 14.93 5.33
CA SER A 31 -2.92 15.90 5.19
C SER A 31 -3.35 17.28 5.68
N LEU A 32 -2.50 17.88 6.51
CA LEU A 32 -2.66 19.26 6.99
C LEU A 32 -2.15 20.29 5.98
N ALA A 33 -1.35 19.88 4.99
CA ALA A 33 -0.77 20.79 4.00
C ALA A 33 -1.76 21.17 2.89
N ASN A 34 -2.52 20.20 2.37
CA ASN A 34 -3.50 20.41 1.30
C ASN A 34 -4.95 20.09 1.72
N GLY A 35 -5.18 19.61 2.95
CA GLY A 35 -6.51 19.25 3.45
C GLY A 35 -7.06 17.91 2.91
N ALA A 36 -6.31 17.19 2.06
CA ALA A 36 -6.76 15.95 1.46
C ALA A 36 -6.93 14.82 2.51
N ARG A 37 -7.87 13.91 2.24
CA ARG A 37 -8.24 12.81 3.13
C ARG A 37 -8.36 11.52 2.33
N TYR A 38 -7.74 10.47 2.81
CA TYR A 38 -7.71 9.17 2.16
C TYR A 38 -7.92 8.05 3.18
N ARG A 39 -8.72 7.04 2.85
CA ARG A 39 -8.78 5.82 3.66
C ARG A 39 -7.49 5.04 3.46
N TYR A 40 -6.80 4.69 4.55
CA TYR A 40 -5.56 3.92 4.47
C TYR A 40 -5.79 2.39 4.49
N GLY A 41 -7.04 1.97 4.70
CA GLY A 41 -7.43 0.55 4.75
C GLY A 41 -7.19 -0.10 6.11
N ARG A 42 -7.16 -1.43 6.13
CA ARG A 42 -6.91 -2.22 7.34
C ARG A 42 -5.58 -2.96 7.21
N LEU A 43 -4.73 -2.85 8.22
CA LEU A 43 -3.53 -3.64 8.33
C LEU A 43 -3.77 -4.78 9.32
N GLU A 44 -3.42 -6.00 8.92
CA GLU A 44 -3.31 -7.15 9.80
C GLU A 44 -1.90 -7.73 9.69
N LEU A 45 -1.34 -8.18 10.82
CA LEU A 45 -0.06 -8.88 10.89
C LEU A 45 -0.29 -10.28 11.50
N PRO A 46 -1.11 -11.14 10.87
CA PRO A 46 -1.41 -12.45 11.42
C PRO A 46 -0.17 -13.35 11.33
N SER A 47 0.09 -14.10 12.38
CA SER A 47 1.02 -15.22 12.36
C SER A 47 0.53 -16.30 11.37
N LEU A 48 1.47 -17.13 10.90
CA LEU A 48 1.13 -18.29 10.06
C LEU A 48 0.15 -19.24 10.77
N GLN A 49 0.24 -19.36 12.09
CA GLN A 49 -0.68 -20.19 12.88
C GLN A 49 -2.11 -19.63 12.85
N GLU A 50 -2.28 -18.31 13.03
CA GLU A 50 -3.59 -17.67 12.94
C GLU A 50 -4.18 -17.82 11.54
N LEU A 51 -3.38 -17.67 10.48
CA LEU A 51 -3.83 -17.89 9.11
C LEU A 51 -4.31 -19.34 8.89
N ARG A 52 -3.55 -20.33 9.36
CA ARG A 52 -3.95 -21.75 9.28
C ARG A 52 -5.26 -22.02 10.02
N HIS A 53 -5.45 -21.42 11.20
CA HIS A 53 -6.70 -21.53 11.95
C HIS A 53 -7.88 -20.89 11.20
N ARG A 54 -7.71 -19.66 10.67
CA ARG A 54 -8.75 -18.96 9.89
C ARG A 54 -9.19 -19.76 8.66
N VAL A 55 -8.22 -20.33 7.93
CA VAL A 55 -8.52 -21.15 6.74
C VAL A 55 -9.18 -22.46 7.15
N GLY A 56 -8.68 -23.16 8.18
CA GLY A 56 -9.26 -24.43 8.63
C GLY A 56 -10.66 -24.31 9.22
N ALA A 57 -11.01 -23.16 9.79
CA ALA A 57 -12.36 -22.86 10.28
C ALA A 57 -13.33 -22.43 9.16
N SER A 58 -12.83 -22.16 7.96
CA SER A 58 -13.64 -21.72 6.83
C SER A 58 -14.03 -22.93 5.98
N ALA A 59 -15.34 -23.21 5.90
CA ALA A 59 -15.87 -24.16 4.92
C ALA A 59 -15.88 -23.48 3.55
N PHE A 60 -14.80 -23.62 2.78
CA PHE A 60 -14.80 -23.17 1.39
C PHE A 60 -15.48 -24.23 0.54
N GLU A 61 -16.68 -23.91 0.04
CA GLU A 61 -17.19 -24.62 -1.14
C GLU A 61 -16.34 -24.19 -2.33
N SER A 62 -15.77 -25.16 -3.03
CA SER A 62 -14.95 -24.91 -4.22
C SER A 62 -15.87 -24.51 -5.37
N GLU A 63 -16.22 -23.23 -5.44
CA GLU A 63 -16.83 -22.68 -6.65
C GLU A 63 -15.84 -22.78 -7.83
N PRO A 64 -16.32 -23.10 -9.04
CA PRO A 64 -15.47 -23.07 -10.23
C PRO A 64 -14.92 -21.67 -10.45
N PHE A 65 -13.60 -21.54 -10.57
CA PHE A 65 -12.95 -20.28 -10.92
C PHE A 65 -12.17 -20.42 -12.21
N ALA A 66 -12.06 -19.33 -12.96
CA ALA A 66 -11.26 -19.24 -14.16
C ALA A 66 -9.95 -18.51 -13.86
N ILE A 67 -8.84 -19.07 -14.32
CA ILE A 67 -7.54 -18.39 -14.31
C ILE A 67 -7.22 -17.99 -15.74
N ARG A 68 -6.75 -16.76 -15.92
CA ARG A 68 -6.23 -16.25 -17.19
C ARG A 68 -4.98 -15.43 -16.95
N GLU A 69 -4.08 -15.44 -17.93
CA GLU A 69 -2.98 -14.49 -17.97
C GLU A 69 -3.52 -13.11 -18.40
N LEU A 70 -2.98 -12.06 -17.78
CA LEU A 70 -3.19 -10.68 -18.19
C LEU A 70 -1.82 -10.00 -18.30
N VAL A 71 -1.45 -9.62 -19.53
CA VAL A 71 -0.26 -8.81 -19.80
C VAL A 71 -0.71 -7.35 -19.92
N ALA A 72 -0.44 -6.55 -18.88
CA ALA A 72 -0.84 -5.15 -18.81
C ALA A 72 0.05 -4.34 -17.86
N ASP A 73 -0.03 -3.01 -17.93
CA ASP A 73 0.49 -2.13 -16.88
C ASP A 73 -0.45 -2.19 -15.67
N VAL A 74 0.11 -2.49 -14.50
CA VAL A 74 -0.71 -2.64 -13.28
C VAL A 74 -1.35 -1.33 -12.83
N ARG A 75 -0.77 -0.18 -13.20
CA ARG A 75 -1.35 1.14 -12.89
C ARG A 75 -2.63 1.36 -13.69
N ASP A 76 -2.62 0.96 -14.96
CA ASP A 76 -3.81 0.99 -15.80
C ASP A 76 -4.87 0.02 -15.26
N ALA A 77 -4.46 -1.17 -14.82
CA ALA A 77 -5.38 -2.13 -14.19
C ALA A 77 -6.01 -1.60 -12.90
N HIS A 78 -5.26 -0.86 -12.06
CA HIS A 78 -5.80 -0.18 -10.88
C HIS A 78 -6.75 0.98 -11.20
N ALA A 79 -6.52 1.68 -12.31
CA ALA A 79 -7.36 2.79 -12.77
C ALA A 79 -8.62 2.34 -13.50
N ASP A 80 -8.66 1.10 -13.98
CA ASP A 80 -9.79 0.53 -14.71
C ASP A 80 -11.00 0.31 -13.79
N PRO A 81 -12.14 0.99 -14.04
CA PRO A 81 -13.37 0.77 -13.28
C PRO A 81 -13.86 -0.68 -13.28
N ALA A 82 -13.51 -1.49 -14.28
CA ALA A 82 -13.86 -2.91 -14.34
C ALA A 82 -13.21 -3.73 -13.21
N HIS A 83 -12.12 -3.25 -12.62
CA HIS A 83 -11.46 -3.89 -11.48
C HIS A 83 -11.83 -3.25 -10.13
N ALA A 84 -12.87 -2.39 -10.08
CA ALA A 84 -13.32 -1.81 -8.83
C ALA A 84 -13.73 -2.92 -7.83
N GLY A 85 -13.07 -2.93 -6.66
CA GLY A 85 -13.27 -3.94 -5.62
C GLY A 85 -12.48 -5.25 -5.81
N ALA A 86 -11.68 -5.36 -6.88
CA ALA A 86 -10.79 -6.50 -7.07
C ALA A 86 -9.65 -6.51 -6.03
N LEU A 87 -9.19 -7.72 -5.68
CA LEU A 87 -8.00 -7.91 -4.87
C LEU A 87 -6.76 -7.97 -5.77
N PHE A 88 -5.82 -7.04 -5.56
CA PHE A 88 -4.51 -7.07 -6.20
C PHE A 88 -3.51 -7.70 -5.25
N GLN A 89 -2.99 -8.87 -5.61
CA GLN A 89 -1.88 -9.52 -4.92
C GLN A 89 -0.63 -9.42 -5.79
N VAL A 90 0.48 -9.03 -5.18
CA VAL A 90 1.71 -8.69 -5.90
C VAL A 90 2.87 -9.40 -5.24
N ALA A 91 3.81 -9.89 -6.05
CA ALA A 91 5.06 -10.41 -5.53
C ALA A 91 5.84 -9.25 -4.89
N SER A 92 6.07 -9.38 -3.59
CA SER A 92 6.80 -8.43 -2.76
C SER A 92 7.76 -9.24 -1.90
N GLN A 93 8.83 -8.62 -1.40
CA GLN A 93 9.57 -9.16 -0.26
C GLN A 93 8.55 -9.48 0.85
N PHE A 94 8.78 -10.52 1.66
CA PHE A 94 7.92 -10.87 2.81
C PHE A 94 7.92 -9.80 3.94
N ASN A 95 8.33 -8.57 3.63
CA ASN A 95 8.42 -7.44 4.53
C ASN A 95 7.15 -6.58 4.43
N LEU A 96 6.88 -5.79 5.46
CA LEU A 96 5.74 -4.85 5.48
C LEU A 96 5.84 -3.76 4.40
N LEU A 97 7.07 -3.49 3.94
CA LEU A 97 7.42 -2.43 2.99
C LEU A 97 8.42 -2.97 1.94
N GLU A 98 8.22 -2.56 0.70
CA GLU A 98 9.06 -2.93 -0.45
C GLU A 98 10.08 -1.80 -0.70
N MET A 99 11.26 -1.85 -0.06
CA MET A 99 12.31 -0.86 -0.31
C MET A 99 13.03 -1.19 -1.62
N ILE A 100 13.29 -0.18 -2.44
CA ILE A 100 13.88 -0.31 -3.79
C ILE A 100 15.31 -0.88 -3.80
N SER A 101 15.92 -1.06 -2.63
CA SER A 101 17.28 -1.58 -2.46
C SER A 101 17.49 -2.01 -1.00
N PRO A 102 18.33 -3.04 -0.74
CA PRO A 102 18.67 -3.47 0.63
C PRO A 102 19.43 -2.40 1.43
N ARG A 103 19.91 -1.33 0.78
CA ARG A 103 20.56 -0.20 1.46
C ARG A 103 19.59 0.91 1.85
N VAL A 104 18.32 0.77 1.49
CA VAL A 104 17.31 1.79 1.77
C VAL A 104 16.43 1.36 2.93
N THR A 105 16.32 2.22 3.93
CA THR A 105 15.52 1.96 5.13
C THR A 105 14.18 2.71 5.08
N PRO A 106 13.16 2.25 5.84
CA PRO A 106 11.88 2.94 5.98
C PRO A 106 11.97 4.44 6.33
N GLU A 107 13.00 4.84 7.08
CA GLU A 107 13.25 6.23 7.49
C GLU A 107 13.61 7.14 6.31
N GLN A 108 14.12 6.56 5.21
CA GLN A 108 14.42 7.28 3.98
C GLN A 108 13.18 7.51 3.10
N GLY A 109 12.02 7.00 3.53
CA GLY A 109 10.72 7.34 2.98
C GLY A 109 10.21 6.40 1.89
N VAL A 110 8.94 6.60 1.54
CA VAL A 110 8.22 5.79 0.54
C VAL A 110 8.05 6.52 -0.79
N GLY A 111 8.35 7.82 -0.85
CA GLY A 111 8.40 8.61 -2.07
C GLY A 111 9.29 7.99 -3.13
N ILE A 112 10.38 7.33 -2.71
CA ILE A 112 11.35 6.64 -3.56
C ILE A 112 10.76 5.55 -4.45
N TYR A 113 9.54 5.06 -4.16
CA TYR A 113 8.88 4.00 -4.93
C TYR A 113 8.66 4.41 -6.39
N GLU A 114 8.58 5.71 -6.71
CA GLU A 114 8.46 6.17 -8.11
C GLU A 114 9.68 5.84 -8.99
N ASN A 115 10.83 5.57 -8.35
CA ASN A 115 12.07 5.25 -9.06
C ASN A 115 12.18 3.77 -9.41
N ASP A 116 11.30 2.92 -8.86
CA ASP A 116 11.24 1.50 -9.16
C ASP A 116 9.98 1.21 -9.98
N ARG A 117 10.20 0.70 -11.20
CA ARG A 117 9.15 0.47 -12.20
C ARG A 117 8.60 -0.95 -12.17
N THR A 118 8.92 -1.74 -11.15
CA THR A 118 8.34 -3.06 -10.94
C THR A 118 6.91 -2.97 -10.41
N GLN A 119 6.20 -4.10 -10.42
CA GLN A 119 4.79 -4.17 -10.04
C GLN A 119 4.55 -3.80 -8.57
N GLY A 120 5.45 -4.19 -7.66
CA GLY A 120 5.31 -3.96 -6.22
C GLY A 120 5.16 -2.48 -5.85
N PRO A 121 6.15 -1.64 -6.19
CA PRO A 121 6.09 -0.19 -5.99
C PRO A 121 4.90 0.47 -6.68
N ALA A 122 4.55 0.05 -7.90
CA ALA A 122 3.38 0.58 -8.61
C ALA A 122 2.07 0.35 -7.83
N CYS A 123 1.84 -0.87 -7.32
CA CYS A 123 0.67 -1.19 -6.50
C CYS A 123 0.71 -0.49 -5.13
N ALA A 124 1.90 -0.33 -4.53
CA ALA A 124 2.04 0.40 -3.28
C ALA A 124 1.75 1.90 -3.44
N ILE A 125 2.09 2.52 -4.58
CA ILE A 125 1.70 3.90 -4.91
C ILE A 125 0.20 3.99 -5.15
N ALA A 126 -0.40 3.03 -5.86
CA ALA A 126 -1.86 2.98 -6.06
C ALA A 126 -2.62 2.91 -4.73
N ALA A 127 -2.06 2.21 -3.73
CA ALA A 127 -2.52 2.19 -2.34
C ALA A 127 -1.78 3.20 -1.43
N GLY A 128 -1.44 4.37 -1.96
CA GLY A 128 -0.49 5.33 -1.35
C GLY A 128 -0.78 5.68 0.11
N ALA A 129 -2.04 5.91 0.48
CA ALA A 129 -2.41 6.19 1.87
C ALA A 129 -2.10 5.02 2.82
N GLY A 130 -2.36 3.78 2.38
CA GLY A 130 -2.00 2.57 3.11
C GLY A 130 -0.49 2.36 3.20
N THR A 131 0.25 2.70 2.15
CA THR A 131 1.71 2.67 2.14
C THR A 131 2.31 3.67 3.13
N ILE A 132 1.84 4.91 3.14
CA ILE A 132 2.26 5.94 4.10
C ILE A 132 1.91 5.51 5.53
N PHE A 133 0.70 4.99 5.76
CA PHE A 133 0.27 4.50 7.06
C PHE A 133 1.22 3.41 7.58
N ARG A 134 1.50 2.40 6.76
CA ARG A 134 2.42 1.30 7.09
C ARG A 134 3.81 1.78 7.48
N ASN A 135 4.33 2.80 6.78
CA ASN A 135 5.67 3.30 7.03
C ASN A 135 5.78 4.18 8.28
N TYR A 136 4.80 5.06 8.50
CA TYR A 136 4.95 6.15 9.48
C TYR A 136 4.08 6.03 10.73
N PHE A 137 3.03 5.21 10.70
CA PHE A 137 1.98 5.20 11.72
C PHE A 137 1.69 3.82 12.32
N VAL A 138 2.27 2.75 11.77
CA VAL A 138 2.26 1.42 12.40
C VAL A 138 3.33 1.38 13.50
N ARG A 139 3.00 0.71 14.61
CA ARG A 139 3.88 0.50 15.76
C ARG A 139 4.32 -0.95 15.82
#